data_AF-A0A7C6U434-F1
#
_entry.id   AF-A0A7C6U434-F1
#
_cell.length_a   1.000
_cell.length_b   1.000
_cell.length_c   1.000
_cell.angle_alpha   90.00
_cell.angle_beta   90.00
_cell.angle_gamma   90.00
#
_symmetry.space_group_name_H-M   'P 1'
#
loop_
_entity.id
_entity.type
_entity.pdbx_description
1 polymer ?
#
loop_
_entity_poly.entity_id
_entity_poly.type
_entity_poly.pdbx_seq_one_letter_code
_entity_poly.pdbx_strand_id
1 'polypeptide(L)'
;MESVYKENGDKLYGEEKFTEAFLEYKKMLTEEGLKINPHFNNRLLACSRKSKDIENYLYVFDLMTEMKSDYFDLETHSIEDFKNINATTYLWLLYDLIKEDDFNVNLYLQEVLNYLNYCADRTHYCYYLAKILFKNEAINKKLLQEFVEYVNYKVYSKELHYQNGKTLASEYEHLGYSIGKFYYDIGEYKNSNKICAELLTLDPNLSQYRGFILNLQAENYFALNDFKTALNKKHQALEIKDDWYLYHQVGLIYLKLNEIKKAGKYFTLALFKNRQNLGYLNKLLLDLQKVYLDIGEEELVKLLNSILYYERKKNNWSIGSELESAEKYNITELNFRKYYFDFQKKCKDVLIKRFLESKKEGVINMFNKEKRFGFILDKGGKPHHFSPSAIIGNPRDLFKNDKVYFELKEKLNLRKNIRETTCEYVIKI
;
A
#
# COMPACT_ATOMS: atom_id res chain seq x y z
N MET A 1 -2.66 41.78 -41.15
CA MET A 1 -1.48 40.95 -40.80
C MET A 1 -1.94 39.85 -39.84
N GLU A 2 -2.84 38.98 -40.30
CA GLU A 2 -3.45 37.90 -39.50
C GLU A 2 -3.46 36.61 -40.34
N SER A 3 -2.32 35.98 -40.61
CA SER A 3 -2.36 34.68 -41.32
C SER A 3 -1.06 33.86 -41.35
N VAL A 4 -0.26 33.76 -40.27
CA VAL A 4 0.94 32.88 -40.31
C VAL A 4 1.19 32.01 -39.06
N TYR A 5 0.50 32.21 -37.93
CA TYR A 5 0.87 31.52 -36.69
C TYR A 5 0.23 30.14 -36.46
N LYS A 6 -0.60 29.62 -37.37
CA LYS A 6 -1.46 28.46 -37.05
C LYS A 6 -0.87 27.05 -37.24
N GLU A 7 0.30 26.86 -37.84
CA GLU A 7 0.74 25.49 -38.19
C GLU A 7 2.11 25.01 -37.64
N ASN A 8 2.85 25.82 -36.87
CA ASN A 8 4.18 25.44 -36.36
C ASN A 8 4.35 25.49 -34.83
N GLY A 9 3.25 25.44 -34.08
CA GLY A 9 3.19 25.70 -32.62
C GLY A 9 4.34 25.07 -31.83
N ASP A 10 4.51 23.75 -31.86
CA ASP A 10 5.44 23.09 -30.94
C ASP A 10 6.94 23.30 -31.24
N LYS A 11 7.32 23.70 -32.46
CA LYS A 11 8.73 23.92 -32.83
C LYS A 11 9.25 25.31 -32.46
N LEU A 12 8.36 26.25 -32.12
CA LEU A 12 8.75 27.63 -31.81
C LEU A 12 8.97 27.90 -30.32
N TYR A 13 8.57 26.97 -29.45
CA TYR A 13 8.65 27.11 -27.99
C TYR A 13 9.87 26.34 -27.47
N GLY A 14 11.02 27.01 -27.40
CA GLY A 14 12.23 26.51 -26.74
C GLY A 14 12.26 26.92 -25.27
N GLU A 15 13.03 26.20 -24.47
CA GLU A 15 13.26 26.45 -23.03
C GLU A 15 13.70 27.90 -22.74
N GLU A 16 14.52 28.49 -23.61
CA GLU A 16 15.04 29.86 -23.49
C GLU A 16 13.99 30.97 -23.73
N LYS A 17 12.79 30.61 -24.21
CA LYS A 17 11.76 31.59 -24.60
C LYS A 17 10.73 31.88 -23.53
N PHE A 18 10.87 31.31 -22.33
CA PHE A 18 9.94 31.58 -21.24
C PHE A 18 9.95 33.06 -20.86
N THR A 19 11.12 33.64 -20.57
CA THR A 19 11.25 35.04 -20.14
C THR A 19 10.67 36.01 -21.17
N GLU A 20 10.92 35.78 -22.46
CA GLU A 20 10.36 36.59 -23.55
C GLU A 20 8.82 36.52 -23.55
N ALA A 21 8.26 35.31 -23.53
CA ALA A 21 6.80 35.12 -23.52
C ALA A 21 6.14 35.69 -22.27
N PHE A 22 6.80 35.57 -21.11
CA PHE A 22 6.30 36.08 -19.84
C PHE A 22 6.30 37.61 -19.80
N LEU A 23 7.37 38.26 -20.27
CA LEU A 23 7.44 39.72 -20.37
C LEU A 23 6.45 40.28 -21.39
N GLU A 24 6.29 39.62 -22.54
CA GLU A 24 5.28 39.97 -23.55
C GLU A 24 3.87 39.90 -22.95
N TYR A 25 3.56 38.84 -22.19
CA TYR A 25 2.28 38.71 -21.50
C TYR A 25 2.05 39.81 -20.45
N LYS A 26 3.04 40.05 -19.59
CA LYS A 26 2.95 41.05 -18.53
C LYS A 26 2.69 42.45 -19.10
N LYS A 27 3.33 42.76 -20.23
CA LYS A 27 3.09 44.00 -20.98
C LYS A 27 1.63 44.11 -21.42
N MET A 28 1.06 43.05 -21.99
CA MET A 28 -0.35 43.02 -22.41
C MET A 28 -1.32 43.21 -21.25
N LEU A 29 -1.02 42.67 -20.06
CA LEU A 29 -1.85 42.88 -18.86
C LEU A 29 -1.85 44.32 -18.35
N THR A 30 -0.79 45.08 -18.61
CA THR A 30 -0.62 46.45 -18.08
C THR A 30 -0.99 47.56 -19.06
N GLU A 31 -1.03 47.27 -20.37
CA GLU A 31 -1.30 48.28 -21.40
C GLU A 31 -2.82 48.45 -21.59
N GLU A 32 -3.32 49.65 -21.29
CA GLU A 32 -4.74 49.99 -21.47
C GLU A 32 -5.20 49.74 -22.91
N GLY A 33 -6.23 48.92 -23.07
CA GLY A 33 -6.86 48.63 -24.36
C GLY A 33 -6.30 47.42 -25.11
N LEU A 34 -5.20 46.79 -24.67
CA LEU A 34 -4.77 45.50 -25.19
C LEU A 34 -5.52 44.37 -24.48
N LYS A 35 -6.23 43.55 -25.26
CA LYS A 35 -7.01 42.43 -24.75
C LYS A 35 -6.35 41.10 -25.11
N ILE A 36 -6.40 40.15 -24.20
CA ILE A 36 -5.65 38.89 -24.33
C ILE A 36 -6.36 37.93 -25.27
N ASN A 37 -5.64 37.44 -26.27
CA ASN A 37 -6.09 36.32 -27.10
C ASN A 37 -5.88 35.00 -26.34
N PRO A 38 -6.92 34.15 -26.19
CA PRO A 38 -6.80 32.87 -25.49
C PRO A 38 -5.67 31.95 -25.97
N HIS A 39 -5.28 32.02 -27.25
CA HIS A 39 -4.20 31.20 -27.80
C HIS A 39 -2.80 31.63 -27.33
N PHE A 40 -2.62 32.88 -26.92
CA PHE A 40 -1.33 33.39 -26.48
C PHE A 40 -0.87 32.71 -25.17
N ASN A 41 -1.80 32.41 -24.27
CA ASN A 41 -1.51 31.74 -23.01
C ASN A 41 -1.02 30.29 -23.21
N ASN A 42 -1.50 29.59 -24.22
CA ASN A 42 -0.99 28.27 -24.57
C ASN A 42 0.51 28.30 -24.91
N ARG A 43 1.01 29.38 -25.53
CA ARG A 43 2.47 29.58 -25.76
C ARG A 43 3.22 29.72 -24.44
N LEU A 44 2.75 30.57 -23.53
CA LEU A 44 3.40 30.78 -22.24
C LEU A 44 3.41 29.50 -21.39
N LEU A 45 2.27 28.81 -21.31
CA LEU A 45 2.12 27.52 -20.63
C LEU A 45 3.07 26.46 -21.22
N ALA A 46 3.17 26.37 -22.55
CA ALA A 46 4.06 25.42 -23.21
C ALA A 46 5.55 25.76 -22.97
N CYS A 47 5.94 27.04 -23.04
CA CYS A 47 7.31 27.47 -22.71
C CYS A 47 7.67 27.14 -21.26
N SER A 48 6.75 27.43 -20.33
CA SER A 48 6.92 27.14 -18.90
C SER A 48 7.22 25.65 -18.69
N ARG A 49 6.33 24.75 -19.13
CA ARG A 49 6.52 23.29 -19.02
C ARG A 49 7.81 22.77 -19.65
N LYS A 50 8.23 23.34 -20.78
CA LYS A 50 9.48 22.96 -21.44
C LYS A 50 10.73 23.41 -20.69
N SER A 51 10.64 24.49 -19.90
CA SER A 51 11.76 24.98 -19.12
C SER A 51 12.18 24.06 -17.97
N LYS A 52 11.26 23.21 -17.49
CA LYS A 52 11.49 22.32 -16.33
C LYS A 52 11.95 23.04 -15.06
N ASP A 53 11.72 24.34 -15.01
CA ASP A 53 12.03 25.19 -13.87
C ASP A 53 10.75 25.46 -13.08
N ILE A 54 10.79 25.11 -11.80
CA ILE A 54 9.65 25.26 -10.90
C ILE A 54 9.25 26.71 -10.71
N GLU A 55 10.20 27.66 -10.75
CA GLU A 55 9.89 29.09 -10.64
C GLU A 55 9.03 29.53 -11.83
N ASN A 56 9.35 29.06 -13.04
CA ASN A 56 8.57 29.35 -14.24
C ASN A 56 7.17 28.73 -14.18
N TYR A 57 7.02 27.59 -13.50
CA TYR A 57 5.69 27.00 -13.28
C TYR A 57 4.86 27.86 -12.33
N LEU A 58 5.47 28.31 -11.22
CA LEU A 58 4.83 29.14 -10.21
C LEU A 58 4.40 30.50 -10.79
N TYR A 59 5.27 31.17 -11.56
CA TYR A 59 4.90 32.42 -12.22
C TYR A 59 3.68 32.28 -13.12
N VAL A 60 3.58 31.17 -13.88
CA VAL A 60 2.41 30.92 -14.73
C VAL A 60 1.21 30.49 -13.91
N PHE A 61 1.39 29.78 -12.81
CA PHE A 61 0.31 29.43 -11.91
C PHE A 61 -0.34 30.68 -11.28
N ASP A 62 0.46 31.57 -10.70
CA ASP A 62 -0.02 32.84 -10.10
C ASP A 62 -0.77 33.65 -11.16
N LEU A 63 -0.20 33.76 -12.35
CA LEU A 63 -0.82 34.42 -13.48
C LEU A 63 -2.20 33.86 -13.85
N MET A 64 -2.31 32.52 -13.93
CA MET A 64 -3.53 31.82 -14.29
C MET A 64 -4.62 31.95 -13.23
N THR A 65 -4.24 31.95 -11.95
CA THR A 65 -5.19 32.11 -10.83
C THR A 65 -5.65 33.55 -10.63
N GLU A 66 -4.84 34.53 -11.04
CA GLU A 66 -5.20 35.96 -10.97
C GLU A 66 -5.97 36.49 -12.20
N MET A 67 -6.24 35.66 -13.22
CA MET A 67 -6.95 36.11 -14.42
C MET A 67 -8.39 36.55 -14.12
N LYS A 68 -8.72 37.77 -14.55
CA LYS A 68 -10.07 38.37 -14.42
C LYS A 68 -10.75 38.49 -15.78
N SER A 69 -12.07 38.58 -15.77
CA SER A 69 -12.89 38.80 -16.98
C SER A 69 -12.44 40.01 -17.79
N ASP A 70 -11.99 41.06 -17.11
CA ASP A 70 -11.69 42.36 -17.70
C ASP A 70 -10.39 42.34 -18.53
N TYR A 71 -9.61 41.26 -18.44
CA TYR A 71 -8.42 41.04 -19.27
C TYR A 71 -8.73 40.50 -20.67
N PHE A 72 -9.96 40.07 -20.91
CA PHE A 72 -10.38 39.46 -22.16
C PHE A 72 -11.22 40.40 -23.00
N ASP A 73 -11.17 40.18 -24.32
CA ASP A 73 -12.15 40.77 -25.21
C ASP A 73 -13.48 40.05 -25.14
N LEU A 74 -14.28 40.44 -24.15
CA LEU A 74 -15.59 39.85 -23.90
C LEU A 74 -16.56 39.98 -25.08
N GLU A 75 -16.29 40.84 -26.07
CA GLU A 75 -17.07 40.90 -27.31
C GLU A 75 -16.84 39.67 -28.21
N THR A 76 -15.71 38.97 -28.04
CA THR A 76 -15.32 37.84 -28.89
C THR A 76 -15.01 36.55 -28.11
N HIS A 77 -14.60 36.63 -26.84
CA HIS A 77 -14.17 35.49 -26.04
C HIS A 77 -14.51 35.68 -24.56
N SER A 78 -15.13 34.67 -23.95
CA SER A 78 -15.40 34.62 -22.51
C SER A 78 -14.26 33.95 -21.72
N ILE A 79 -14.28 34.08 -20.38
CA ILE A 79 -13.37 33.32 -19.51
C ILE A 79 -13.56 31.79 -19.68
N GLU A 80 -14.77 31.36 -20.05
CA GLU A 80 -15.09 29.96 -20.34
C GLU A 80 -14.36 29.49 -21.60
N ASP A 81 -14.38 30.30 -22.67
CA ASP A 81 -13.64 30.03 -23.91
C ASP A 81 -12.14 29.98 -23.64
N PHE A 82 -11.65 30.89 -22.80
CA PHE A 82 -10.26 30.90 -22.36
C PHE A 82 -9.89 29.58 -21.67
N LYS A 83 -10.67 29.15 -20.68
CA LYS A 83 -10.44 27.89 -19.97
C LYS A 83 -10.50 26.70 -20.93
N ASN A 84 -11.51 26.63 -21.80
CA ASN A 84 -11.65 25.56 -22.79
C ASN A 84 -10.43 25.44 -23.71
N ILE A 85 -9.88 26.56 -24.16
CA ILE A 85 -8.72 26.59 -25.07
C ILE A 85 -7.42 26.17 -24.36
N ASN A 86 -7.27 26.46 -23.06
CA ASN A 86 -6.01 26.30 -22.33
C ASN A 86 -6.00 25.14 -21.32
N ALA A 87 -7.16 24.53 -21.04
CA ALA A 87 -7.32 23.56 -19.95
C ALA A 87 -6.33 22.42 -20.00
N THR A 88 -6.13 21.78 -21.15
CA THR A 88 -5.20 20.64 -21.26
C THR A 88 -3.78 21.05 -20.90
N THR A 89 -3.26 22.14 -21.47
CA THR A 89 -1.88 22.59 -21.21
C THR A 89 -1.71 23.01 -19.74
N TYR A 90 -2.71 23.70 -19.19
CA TYR A 90 -2.68 24.15 -17.80
C TYR A 90 -2.79 23.00 -16.79
N LEU A 91 -3.68 22.04 -17.03
CA LEU A 91 -3.79 20.83 -16.19
C LEU A 91 -2.46 20.09 -16.14
N TRP A 92 -1.75 19.96 -17.26
CA TRP A 92 -0.42 19.35 -17.25
C TRP A 92 0.64 20.18 -16.53
N LEU A 93 0.57 21.51 -16.57
CA LEU A 93 1.41 22.37 -15.72
C LEU A 93 1.11 22.14 -14.23
N LEU A 94 -0.17 22.04 -13.85
CA LEU A 94 -0.59 21.70 -12.48
C LEU A 94 -0.11 20.31 -12.05
N TYR A 95 -0.10 19.33 -12.97
CA TYR A 95 0.49 18.01 -12.70
C TYR A 95 1.99 18.11 -12.43
N ASP A 96 2.72 18.89 -13.23
CA ASP A 96 4.15 19.11 -13.04
C ASP A 96 4.42 19.84 -11.70
N LEU A 97 3.60 20.83 -11.33
CA LEU A 97 3.66 21.49 -10.01
C LEU A 97 3.39 20.53 -8.85
N ILE A 98 2.32 19.73 -8.91
CA ILE A 98 1.98 18.74 -7.88
C ILE A 98 3.10 17.70 -7.71
N LYS A 99 3.80 17.38 -8.79
CA LYS A 99 4.90 16.43 -8.77
C LYS A 99 6.17 16.99 -8.15
N GLU A 100 6.46 18.27 -8.35
CA GLU A 100 7.72 18.91 -7.92
C GLU A 100 7.58 19.70 -6.61
N ASP A 101 6.38 20.17 -6.26
CA ASP A 101 6.08 20.91 -5.03
C ASP A 101 4.98 20.21 -4.20
N ASP A 102 5.43 19.32 -3.32
CA ASP A 102 4.56 18.59 -2.39
C ASP A 102 3.88 19.49 -1.34
N PHE A 103 4.37 20.72 -1.11
CA PHE A 103 3.87 21.60 -0.03
C PHE A 103 2.50 22.21 -0.40
N ASN A 104 2.35 22.65 -1.64
CA ASN A 104 1.14 23.33 -2.12
C ASN A 104 0.17 22.41 -2.87
N VAL A 105 0.31 21.09 -2.76
CA VAL A 105 -0.52 20.09 -3.49
C VAL A 105 -2.03 20.35 -3.39
N ASN A 106 -2.51 20.83 -2.24
CA ASN A 106 -3.92 21.13 -2.03
C ASN A 106 -4.41 22.33 -2.83
N LEU A 107 -3.58 23.37 -2.94
CA LEU A 107 -3.87 24.55 -3.73
C LEU A 107 -3.94 24.19 -5.21
N TYR A 108 -2.95 23.44 -5.70
CA TYR A 108 -2.92 23.00 -7.10
C TYR A 108 -4.08 22.06 -7.43
N LEU A 109 -4.44 21.14 -6.53
CA LEU A 109 -5.57 20.24 -6.74
C LEU A 109 -6.90 20.99 -6.81
N GLN A 110 -7.08 22.05 -6.05
CA GLN A 110 -8.27 22.91 -6.16
C GLN A 110 -8.38 23.49 -7.58
N GLU A 111 -7.28 23.98 -8.14
CA GLU A 111 -7.24 24.48 -9.51
C GLU A 111 -7.46 23.37 -10.55
N VAL A 112 -6.94 22.17 -10.30
CA VAL A 112 -7.25 21.02 -11.15
C VAL A 112 -8.76 20.79 -11.22
N LEU A 113 -9.44 20.75 -10.08
CA LEU A 113 -10.91 20.55 -10.02
C LEU A 113 -11.65 21.65 -10.79
N ASN A 114 -11.17 22.90 -10.70
CA ASN A 114 -11.73 24.04 -11.43
C ASN A 114 -11.60 23.92 -12.96
N TYR A 115 -10.62 23.16 -13.46
CA TYR A 115 -10.33 23.03 -14.90
C TYR A 115 -10.70 21.67 -15.51
N LEU A 116 -10.98 20.63 -14.70
CA LEU A 116 -11.27 19.28 -15.20
C LEU A 116 -12.51 19.17 -16.10
N ASN A 117 -13.49 20.06 -15.94
CA ASN A 117 -14.68 20.09 -16.80
C ASN A 117 -14.42 20.67 -18.19
N TYR A 118 -13.31 21.40 -18.36
CA TYR A 118 -12.91 22.07 -19.59
C TYR A 118 -11.99 21.21 -20.46
N CYS A 119 -11.54 20.06 -19.94
CA CYS A 119 -10.62 19.17 -20.63
C CYS A 119 -11.38 18.03 -21.32
N ALA A 120 -11.36 18.03 -22.65
CA ALA A 120 -12.04 17.03 -23.47
C ALA A 120 -11.48 15.61 -23.26
N ASP A 121 -10.15 15.46 -23.14
CA ASP A 121 -9.48 14.19 -22.85
C ASP A 121 -8.84 14.20 -21.45
N ARG A 122 -9.69 14.21 -20.43
CA ARG A 122 -9.23 14.12 -19.04
C ARG A 122 -8.82 12.71 -18.61
N THR A 123 -9.12 11.67 -19.39
CA THR A 123 -8.92 10.27 -18.99
C THR A 123 -7.44 9.98 -18.73
N HIS A 124 -6.57 10.33 -19.68
CA HIS A 124 -5.14 10.08 -19.54
C HIS A 124 -4.52 10.92 -18.41
N TYR A 125 -4.91 12.20 -18.33
CA TYR A 125 -4.48 13.13 -17.30
C TYR A 125 -4.81 12.63 -15.89
N CYS A 126 -6.08 12.30 -15.64
CA CYS A 126 -6.56 11.83 -14.34
C CYS A 126 -5.82 10.59 -13.85
N TYR A 127 -5.43 9.69 -14.75
CA TYR A 127 -4.67 8.50 -14.37
C TYR A 127 -3.28 8.83 -13.82
N TYR A 128 -2.51 9.68 -14.51
CA TYR A 128 -1.19 10.05 -14.02
C TYR A 128 -1.26 10.85 -12.74
N LEU A 129 -2.19 11.81 -12.68
CA LEU A 129 -2.36 12.60 -11.47
C LEU A 129 -2.74 11.72 -10.28
N ALA A 130 -3.68 10.79 -10.45
CA ALA A 130 -4.06 9.83 -9.41
C ALA A 130 -2.88 9.03 -8.85
N LYS A 131 -1.90 8.64 -9.69
CA LYS A 131 -0.70 7.89 -9.25
C LYS A 131 0.18 8.68 -8.27
N ILE A 132 0.14 10.01 -8.34
CA ILE A 132 0.85 10.90 -7.42
C ILE A 132 -0.03 11.17 -6.21
N LEU A 133 -1.28 11.59 -6.43
CA LEU A 133 -2.18 12.01 -5.34
C LEU A 133 -2.44 10.92 -4.31
N PHE A 134 -2.65 9.66 -4.73
CA PHE A 134 -2.89 8.55 -3.79
C PHE A 134 -1.68 8.17 -2.92
N LYS A 135 -0.49 8.71 -3.23
CA LYS A 135 0.73 8.49 -2.44
C LYS A 135 1.08 9.67 -1.54
N ASN A 136 0.45 10.83 -1.76
CA ASN A 136 0.74 12.03 -1.00
C ASN A 136 -0.11 12.01 0.30
N GLU A 137 0.55 11.89 1.45
CA GLU A 137 -0.13 11.82 2.75
C GLU A 137 -0.63 13.20 3.25
N ALA A 138 -0.12 14.30 2.69
CA ALA A 138 -0.48 15.67 3.07
C ALA A 138 -1.74 16.19 2.33
N ILE A 139 -2.26 15.42 1.39
CA ILE A 139 -3.44 15.82 0.62
C ILE A 139 -4.70 15.88 1.50
N ASN A 140 -5.50 16.92 1.29
CA ASN A 140 -6.80 17.09 1.90
C ASN A 140 -7.74 16.01 1.37
N LYS A 141 -8.20 15.15 2.27
CA LYS A 141 -9.07 14.02 1.93
C LYS A 141 -10.37 14.43 1.23
N LYS A 142 -10.91 15.62 1.51
CA LYS A 142 -12.12 16.14 0.85
C LYS A 142 -11.83 16.50 -0.60
N LEU A 143 -10.73 17.20 -0.88
CA LEU A 143 -10.33 17.52 -2.25
C LEU A 143 -10.01 16.26 -3.05
N LEU A 144 -9.33 15.30 -2.43
CA LEU A 144 -9.09 14.01 -3.07
C LEU A 144 -10.40 13.26 -3.35
N GLN A 145 -11.40 13.36 -2.48
CA GLN A 145 -12.72 12.78 -2.70
C GLN A 145 -13.40 13.39 -3.92
N GLU A 146 -13.42 14.73 -4.03
CA GLU A 146 -13.98 15.44 -5.18
C GLU A 146 -13.25 15.04 -6.48
N PHE A 147 -11.91 14.91 -6.43
CA PHE A 147 -11.14 14.42 -7.57
C PHE A 147 -11.50 13.00 -7.98
N VAL A 148 -11.69 12.09 -7.01
CA VAL A 148 -12.05 10.69 -7.27
C VAL A 148 -13.38 10.56 -8.03
N GLU A 149 -14.30 11.51 -7.91
CA GLU A 149 -15.56 11.53 -8.68
C GLU A 149 -15.33 11.69 -10.19
N TYR A 150 -14.22 12.32 -10.59
CA TYR A 150 -13.79 12.44 -11.99
C TYR A 150 -13.03 11.22 -12.52
N VAL A 151 -12.64 10.30 -11.63
CA VAL A 151 -11.79 9.16 -11.98
C VAL A 151 -12.63 7.88 -12.12
N ASN A 152 -12.88 7.47 -13.37
CA ASN A 152 -13.53 6.19 -13.64
C ASN A 152 -12.50 5.13 -14.03
N TYR A 153 -12.03 4.32 -13.07
CA TYR A 153 -11.03 3.28 -13.36
C TYR A 153 -11.50 2.23 -14.39
N LYS A 154 -12.80 2.14 -14.69
CA LYS A 154 -13.36 1.15 -15.61
C LYS A 154 -13.07 1.44 -17.08
N VAL A 155 -12.70 2.68 -17.41
CA VAL A 155 -12.38 3.06 -18.81
C VAL A 155 -10.96 2.67 -19.21
N TYR A 156 -10.11 2.31 -18.24
CA TYR A 156 -8.71 1.98 -18.50
C TYR A 156 -8.52 0.51 -18.88
N SER A 157 -7.40 0.25 -19.57
CA SER A 157 -7.08 -1.09 -20.06
C SER A 157 -6.93 -2.09 -18.91
N LYS A 158 -7.46 -3.30 -19.14
CA LYS A 158 -7.26 -4.49 -18.29
C LYS A 158 -6.02 -5.29 -18.69
N GLU A 159 -5.38 -4.94 -19.81
CA GLU A 159 -4.20 -5.62 -20.30
C GLU A 159 -3.01 -5.43 -19.37
N LEU A 160 -2.23 -6.49 -19.21
CA LEU A 160 -0.98 -6.43 -18.44
C LEU A 160 0.12 -5.82 -19.30
N HIS A 161 0.95 -4.99 -18.69
CA HIS A 161 2.13 -4.45 -19.34
C HIS A 161 3.37 -5.26 -18.97
N TYR A 162 4.32 -5.37 -19.90
CA TYR A 162 5.61 -5.98 -19.66
C TYR A 162 6.69 -4.90 -19.65
N GLN A 163 7.44 -4.83 -18.56
CA GLN A 163 8.56 -3.88 -18.44
C GLN A 163 9.73 -4.57 -17.74
N ASN A 164 10.91 -4.55 -18.35
CA ASN A 164 12.15 -5.09 -17.78
C ASN A 164 12.02 -6.55 -17.28
N GLY A 165 11.34 -7.41 -18.06
CA GLY A 165 11.12 -8.82 -17.70
C GLY A 165 10.13 -9.05 -16.55
N LYS A 166 9.40 -8.01 -16.11
CA LYS A 166 8.36 -8.11 -15.10
C LYS A 166 7.00 -7.76 -15.71
N THR A 167 6.01 -8.56 -15.37
CA THR A 167 4.61 -8.25 -15.64
C THR A 167 4.13 -7.22 -14.62
N LEU A 168 3.58 -6.11 -15.09
CA LEU A 168 2.98 -5.06 -14.29
C LEU A 168 1.47 -5.24 -14.25
N ALA A 169 0.86 -4.75 -13.19
CA ALA A 169 -0.60 -4.64 -13.11
C ALA A 169 -1.13 -3.76 -14.23
N SER A 170 -2.35 -4.06 -14.66
CA SER A 170 -3.07 -3.19 -15.58
C SER A 170 -3.43 -1.87 -14.92
N GLU A 171 -3.65 -0.83 -15.73
CA GLU A 171 -4.08 0.49 -15.25
C GLU A 171 -5.43 0.38 -14.52
N TYR A 172 -6.35 -0.44 -15.04
CA TYR A 172 -7.62 -0.79 -14.40
C TYR A 172 -7.41 -1.34 -12.98
N GLU A 173 -6.50 -2.30 -12.82
CA GLU A 173 -6.24 -2.95 -11.54
C GLU A 173 -5.57 -1.98 -10.55
N HIS A 174 -4.52 -1.26 -10.99
CA HIS A 174 -3.78 -0.33 -10.15
C HIS A 174 -4.66 0.82 -9.63
N LEU A 175 -5.40 1.46 -10.55
CA LEU A 175 -6.24 2.60 -10.20
C LEU A 175 -7.45 2.19 -9.37
N GLY A 176 -8.11 1.07 -9.74
CA GLY A 176 -9.20 0.52 -8.95
C GLY A 176 -8.76 0.20 -7.52
N TYR A 177 -7.61 -0.46 -7.33
CA TYR A 177 -7.09 -0.74 -5.99
C TYR A 177 -6.82 0.55 -5.19
N SER A 178 -6.24 1.57 -5.83
CA SER A 178 -5.93 2.85 -5.19
C SER A 178 -7.18 3.60 -4.73
N ILE A 179 -8.22 3.64 -5.57
CA ILE A 179 -9.53 4.21 -5.21
C ILE A 179 -10.20 3.39 -4.10
N GLY A 180 -10.13 2.06 -4.18
CA GLY A 180 -10.64 1.18 -3.12
C GLY A 180 -9.98 1.44 -1.77
N LYS A 181 -8.65 1.62 -1.75
CA LYS A 181 -7.89 1.96 -0.55
C LYS A 181 -8.30 3.34 -0.02
N PHE A 182 -8.43 4.34 -0.90
CA PHE A 182 -8.90 5.66 -0.51
C PHE A 182 -10.27 5.62 0.19
N TYR A 183 -11.24 4.88 -0.38
CA TYR A 183 -12.55 4.72 0.27
C TYR A 183 -12.45 4.06 1.66
N TYR A 184 -11.54 3.11 1.84
CA TYR A 184 -11.29 2.55 3.17
C TYR A 184 -10.72 3.61 4.13
N ASP A 185 -9.76 4.42 3.68
CA ASP A 185 -9.09 5.45 4.49
C ASP A 185 -10.01 6.61 4.92
N ILE A 186 -11.15 6.80 4.25
CA ILE A 186 -12.20 7.77 4.63
C ILE A 186 -13.40 7.12 5.35
N GLY A 187 -13.36 5.80 5.61
CA GLY A 187 -14.42 5.07 6.32
C GLY A 187 -15.58 4.57 5.45
N GLU A 188 -15.51 4.75 4.13
CA GLU A 188 -16.51 4.31 3.16
C GLU A 188 -16.31 2.84 2.77
N TYR A 189 -16.35 1.96 3.78
CA TYR A 189 -16.00 0.54 3.64
C TYR A 189 -16.87 -0.22 2.62
N LYS A 190 -18.14 0.18 2.46
CA LYS A 190 -19.05 -0.43 1.47
C LYS A 190 -18.62 -0.14 0.04
N ASN A 191 -18.23 1.10 -0.25
CA ASN A 191 -17.73 1.51 -1.57
C ASN A 191 -16.40 0.85 -1.87
N SER A 192 -15.48 0.82 -0.89
CA SER A 192 -14.23 0.07 -0.99
C SER A 192 -14.47 -1.41 -1.31
N ASN A 193 -15.38 -2.06 -0.58
CA ASN A 193 -15.69 -3.48 -0.79
C ASN A 193 -16.32 -3.77 -2.16
N LYS A 194 -17.15 -2.86 -2.70
CA LYS A 194 -17.70 -2.97 -4.06
C LYS A 194 -16.58 -3.00 -5.10
N ILE A 195 -15.61 -2.09 -4.98
CA ILE A 195 -14.45 -2.05 -5.87
C ILE A 195 -13.61 -3.32 -5.72
N CYS A 196 -13.33 -3.78 -4.49
CA CYS A 196 -12.63 -5.04 -4.28
C CYS A 196 -13.33 -6.22 -4.95
N ALA A 197 -14.67 -6.32 -4.83
CA ALA A 197 -15.44 -7.38 -5.45
C ALA A 197 -15.33 -7.35 -6.99
N GLU A 198 -15.41 -6.17 -7.59
CA GLU A 198 -15.23 -5.99 -9.04
C GLU A 198 -13.81 -6.32 -9.51
N LEU A 199 -12.76 -5.94 -8.77
CA LEU A 199 -11.38 -6.28 -9.13
C LEU A 199 -11.09 -7.78 -8.98
N LEU A 200 -11.73 -8.46 -8.02
CA LEU A 200 -11.53 -9.90 -7.81
C LEU A 200 -12.13 -10.77 -8.91
N THR A 201 -12.93 -10.21 -9.82
CA THR A 201 -13.40 -10.91 -11.03
C THR A 201 -12.35 -10.99 -12.12
N LEU A 202 -11.22 -10.27 -11.99
CA LEU A 202 -10.07 -10.45 -12.88
C LEU A 202 -9.52 -11.86 -12.76
N ASP A 203 -8.94 -12.36 -13.86
CA ASP A 203 -8.29 -13.68 -13.89
C ASP A 203 -7.27 -13.78 -12.73
N PRO A 204 -7.43 -14.75 -11.81
CA PRO A 204 -6.52 -14.93 -10.68
C PRO A 204 -5.05 -15.10 -11.06
N ASN A 205 -4.76 -15.57 -12.28
CA ASN A 205 -3.39 -15.75 -12.79
C ASN A 205 -2.78 -14.47 -13.35
N LEU A 206 -3.62 -13.49 -13.72
CA LEU A 206 -3.19 -12.22 -14.30
C LEU A 206 -3.11 -11.09 -13.26
N SER A 207 -4.01 -11.10 -12.29
CA SER A 207 -4.14 -10.07 -11.25
C SER A 207 -2.91 -10.01 -10.34
N GLN A 208 -2.10 -8.94 -10.48
CA GLN A 208 -0.91 -8.73 -9.66
C GLN A 208 -1.26 -8.23 -8.26
N TYR A 209 -2.42 -7.59 -8.11
CA TYR A 209 -2.88 -7.02 -6.84
C TYR A 209 -3.79 -7.96 -6.07
N ARG A 210 -4.08 -9.18 -6.56
CA ARG A 210 -5.09 -10.08 -5.94
C ARG A 210 -4.91 -10.25 -4.44
N GLY A 211 -3.68 -10.48 -3.98
CA GLY A 211 -3.38 -10.62 -2.54
C GLY A 211 -3.67 -9.34 -1.74
N PHE A 212 -3.33 -8.18 -2.30
CA PHE A 212 -3.61 -6.87 -1.69
C PHE A 212 -5.11 -6.55 -1.70
N ILE A 213 -5.82 -6.88 -2.78
CA ILE A 213 -7.27 -6.69 -2.89
C ILE A 213 -8.00 -7.56 -1.87
N LEU A 214 -7.62 -8.84 -1.73
CA LEU A 214 -8.18 -9.73 -0.69
C LEU A 214 -7.89 -9.20 0.72
N ASN A 215 -6.68 -8.66 0.94
CA ASN A 215 -6.31 -8.07 2.23
C ASN A 215 -7.17 -6.85 2.58
N LEU A 216 -7.36 -5.93 1.62
CA LEU A 216 -8.22 -4.75 1.76
C LEU A 216 -9.68 -5.14 1.94
N GLN A 217 -10.17 -6.13 1.18
CA GLN A 217 -11.52 -6.65 1.35
C GLN A 217 -11.75 -7.21 2.76
N ALA A 218 -10.76 -7.90 3.32
CA ALA A 218 -10.81 -8.39 4.69
C ALA A 218 -10.83 -7.24 5.72
N GLU A 219 -10.08 -6.15 5.47
CA GLU A 219 -10.07 -4.97 6.34
C GLU A 219 -11.42 -4.24 6.32
N ASN A 220 -12.06 -4.14 5.15
CA ASN A 220 -13.43 -3.65 5.03
C ASN A 220 -14.41 -4.47 5.90
N TYR A 221 -14.39 -5.80 5.77
CA TYR A 221 -15.26 -6.67 6.58
C TYR A 221 -14.94 -6.58 8.06
N PHE A 222 -13.67 -6.46 8.43
CA PHE A 222 -13.27 -6.28 9.82
C PHE A 222 -13.81 -4.98 10.40
N ALA A 223 -13.70 -3.85 9.68
CA ALA A 223 -14.25 -2.57 10.10
C ALA A 223 -15.79 -2.57 10.19
N LEU A 224 -16.44 -3.40 9.36
CA LEU A 224 -17.88 -3.66 9.41
C LEU A 224 -18.29 -4.72 10.46
N ASN A 225 -17.36 -5.18 11.31
CA ASN A 225 -17.55 -6.24 12.31
C ASN A 225 -18.00 -7.61 11.76
N ASP A 226 -17.86 -7.87 10.46
CA ASP A 226 -18.02 -9.22 9.88
C ASP A 226 -16.69 -9.99 9.95
N PHE A 227 -16.36 -10.41 11.17
CA PHE A 227 -15.10 -11.07 11.46
C PHE A 227 -14.95 -12.43 10.75
N LYS A 228 -16.05 -13.13 10.50
CA LYS A 228 -16.02 -14.44 9.82
C LYS A 228 -15.63 -14.28 8.35
N THR A 229 -16.22 -13.32 7.65
CA THR A 229 -15.86 -13.04 6.26
C THR A 229 -14.46 -12.44 6.17
N ALA A 230 -14.10 -11.52 7.08
CA ALA A 230 -12.75 -10.97 7.17
C ALA A 230 -11.69 -12.07 7.29
N LEU A 231 -11.93 -13.03 8.19
CA LEU A 231 -11.03 -14.17 8.42
C LEU A 231 -10.84 -15.02 7.15
N ASN A 232 -11.94 -15.38 6.48
CA ASN A 232 -11.89 -16.12 5.22
C ASN A 232 -11.06 -15.38 4.16
N LYS A 233 -11.25 -14.06 4.02
CA LYS A 233 -10.51 -13.23 3.07
C LYS A 233 -9.03 -13.10 3.41
N LYS A 234 -8.66 -12.96 4.69
CA LYS A 234 -7.24 -13.01 5.11
C LYS A 234 -6.60 -14.36 4.81
N HIS A 235 -7.31 -15.47 5.02
CA HIS A 235 -6.80 -16.80 4.66
C HIS A 235 -6.57 -16.94 3.15
N GLN A 236 -7.50 -16.45 2.31
CA GLN A 236 -7.29 -16.40 0.87
C GLN A 236 -6.06 -15.55 0.48
N ALA A 237 -5.84 -14.41 1.16
CA ALA A 237 -4.63 -13.60 0.95
C ALA A 237 -3.35 -14.36 1.36
N LEU A 238 -3.38 -15.11 2.47
CA LEU A 238 -2.28 -15.97 2.94
C LEU A 238 -1.96 -17.14 1.99
N GLU A 239 -2.95 -17.64 1.24
CA GLU A 239 -2.70 -18.66 0.20
C GLU A 239 -1.82 -18.10 -0.92
N ILE A 240 -2.01 -16.83 -1.27
CA ILE A 240 -1.23 -16.11 -2.29
C ILE A 240 0.15 -15.72 -1.73
N LYS A 241 0.19 -15.09 -0.55
CA LYS A 241 1.43 -14.59 0.06
C LYS A 241 1.53 -15.01 1.53
N ASP A 242 2.49 -15.87 1.83
CA ASP A 242 2.84 -16.28 3.20
C ASP A 242 3.60 -15.13 3.89
N ASP A 243 2.88 -14.24 4.57
CA ASP A 243 3.39 -12.96 5.10
C ASP A 243 3.05 -12.78 6.57
N TRP A 244 4.03 -12.38 7.39
CA TRP A 244 3.86 -12.25 8.85
C TRP A 244 2.78 -11.23 9.23
N TYR A 245 2.61 -10.15 8.46
CA TYR A 245 1.60 -9.15 8.72
C TYR A 245 0.20 -9.76 8.59
N LEU A 246 -0.01 -10.62 7.60
CA LEU A 246 -1.29 -11.31 7.43
C LEU A 246 -1.57 -12.29 8.60
N TYR A 247 -0.57 -13.01 9.12
CA TYR A 247 -0.76 -13.82 10.33
C TYR A 247 -1.11 -12.95 11.55
N HIS A 248 -0.47 -11.79 11.71
CA HIS A 248 -0.79 -10.84 12.77
C HIS A 248 -2.24 -10.36 12.67
N GLN A 249 -2.69 -9.98 11.47
CA GLN A 249 -4.08 -9.57 11.24
C GLN A 249 -5.08 -10.70 11.50
N VAL A 250 -4.77 -11.94 11.12
CA VAL A 250 -5.61 -13.11 11.47
C VAL A 250 -5.71 -13.28 12.98
N GLY A 251 -4.60 -13.13 13.71
CA GLY A 251 -4.61 -13.18 15.17
C GLY A 251 -5.50 -12.10 15.80
N LEU A 252 -5.48 -10.88 15.26
CA LEU A 252 -6.36 -9.78 15.70
C LEU A 252 -7.85 -10.11 15.48
N ILE A 253 -8.18 -10.76 14.35
CA ILE A 253 -9.56 -11.20 14.08
C ILE A 253 -10.00 -12.25 15.10
N TYR A 254 -9.17 -13.25 15.39
CA TYR A 254 -9.48 -14.25 16.41
C TYR A 254 -9.62 -13.64 17.81
N LEU A 255 -8.82 -12.63 18.14
CA LEU A 255 -8.96 -11.91 19.40
C LEU A 255 -10.33 -11.20 19.50
N LYS A 256 -10.80 -10.59 18.40
CA LYS A 256 -12.16 -10.00 18.33
C LYS A 256 -13.28 -11.03 18.43
N LEU A 257 -13.02 -12.26 17.99
CA LEU A 257 -13.90 -13.41 18.17
C LEU A 257 -13.78 -14.07 19.56
N ASN A 258 -12.96 -13.51 20.46
CA ASN A 258 -12.66 -14.08 21.78
C ASN A 258 -12.04 -15.49 21.74
N GLU A 259 -11.38 -15.85 20.64
CA GLU A 259 -10.71 -17.14 20.45
C GLU A 259 -9.22 -17.03 20.82
N ILE A 260 -8.93 -16.79 22.10
CA ILE A 260 -7.60 -16.45 22.63
C ILE A 260 -6.50 -17.43 22.18
N LYS A 261 -6.77 -18.75 22.22
CA LYS A 261 -5.79 -19.76 21.80
C LYS A 261 -5.43 -19.65 20.31
N LYS A 262 -6.41 -19.39 19.44
CA LYS A 262 -6.16 -19.20 18.01
C LYS A 262 -5.46 -17.88 17.75
N ALA A 263 -5.84 -16.81 18.45
CA ALA A 263 -5.11 -15.55 18.40
C ALA A 263 -3.62 -15.75 18.76
N GLY A 264 -3.35 -16.44 19.87
CA GLY A 264 -2.01 -16.82 20.31
C GLY A 264 -1.24 -17.66 19.30
N LYS A 265 -1.89 -18.65 18.68
CA LYS A 265 -1.32 -19.43 17.56
C LYS A 265 -0.85 -18.48 16.45
N TYR A 266 -1.74 -17.64 15.92
CA TYR A 266 -1.45 -16.80 14.76
C TYR A 266 -0.44 -15.68 15.06
N PHE A 267 -0.48 -15.07 16.24
CA PHE A 267 0.53 -14.11 16.66
C PHE A 267 1.92 -14.77 16.81
N THR A 268 1.97 -15.97 17.38
CA THR A 268 3.26 -16.68 17.52
C THR A 268 3.79 -17.09 16.14
N LEU A 269 2.92 -17.54 15.23
CA LEU A 269 3.31 -17.79 13.83
C LEU A 269 3.81 -16.51 13.16
N ALA A 270 3.15 -15.36 13.35
CA ALA A 270 3.63 -14.08 12.82
C ALA A 270 5.04 -13.74 13.30
N LEU A 271 5.33 -13.94 14.59
CA LEU A 271 6.66 -13.72 15.17
C LEU A 271 7.73 -14.56 14.47
N PHE A 272 7.47 -15.85 14.23
CA PHE A 272 8.43 -16.75 13.57
C PHE A 272 8.51 -16.58 12.05
N LYS A 273 7.47 -16.08 11.42
CA LYS A 273 7.45 -15.76 9.98
C LYS A 273 8.16 -14.46 9.68
N ASN A 274 8.27 -13.56 10.65
CA ASN A 274 8.93 -12.29 10.46
C ASN A 274 10.45 -12.48 10.22
N ARG A 275 10.96 -11.76 9.22
CA ARG A 275 12.39 -11.67 8.89
C ARG A 275 12.95 -10.27 9.12
N GLN A 276 12.12 -9.33 9.57
CA GLN A 276 12.46 -7.93 9.81
C GLN A 276 13.00 -7.71 11.23
N ASN A 277 13.52 -6.51 11.48
CA ASN A 277 13.94 -6.06 12.79
C ASN A 277 12.74 -6.00 13.78
N LEU A 278 12.99 -6.31 15.04
CA LEU A 278 12.01 -6.30 16.14
C LEU A 278 11.32 -4.95 16.32
N GLY A 279 11.97 -3.85 15.94
CA GLY A 279 11.36 -2.53 15.93
C GLY A 279 10.02 -2.45 15.19
N TYR A 280 9.87 -3.21 14.10
CA TYR A 280 8.63 -3.29 13.31
C TYR A 280 7.57 -4.21 13.95
N LEU A 281 7.93 -4.96 14.99
CA LEU A 281 7.05 -5.90 15.68
C LEU A 281 6.41 -5.36 16.96
N ASN A 282 6.68 -4.11 17.37
CA ASN A 282 6.16 -3.57 18.63
C ASN A 282 4.67 -3.84 18.84
N LYS A 283 3.84 -3.65 17.81
CA LYS A 283 2.40 -3.91 17.89
C LYS A 283 2.10 -5.40 18.09
N LEU A 284 2.73 -6.28 17.31
CA LEU A 284 2.61 -7.74 17.46
C LEU A 284 3.05 -8.20 18.86
N LEU A 285 4.15 -7.68 19.37
CA LEU A 285 4.68 -8.03 20.70
C LEU A 285 3.74 -7.57 21.82
N LEU A 286 3.12 -6.38 21.70
CA LEU A 286 2.09 -5.94 22.64
C LEU A 286 0.83 -6.83 22.57
N ASP A 287 0.42 -7.26 21.38
CA ASP A 287 -0.72 -8.17 21.22
C ASP A 287 -0.41 -9.57 21.78
N LEU A 288 0.82 -10.08 21.60
CA LEU A 288 1.30 -11.30 22.25
C LEU A 288 1.33 -11.18 23.77
N GLN A 289 1.76 -10.04 24.31
CA GLN A 289 1.82 -9.77 25.74
C GLN A 289 0.43 -9.92 26.37
N LYS A 290 -0.60 -9.33 25.75
CA LYS A 290 -2.00 -9.47 26.20
C LYS A 290 -2.45 -10.92 26.22
N VAL A 291 -2.20 -11.66 25.13
CA VAL A 291 -2.57 -13.07 25.05
C VAL A 291 -1.84 -13.90 26.12
N TYR A 292 -0.55 -13.65 26.35
CA TYR A 292 0.22 -14.37 27.37
C TYR A 292 -0.21 -14.03 28.80
N LEU A 293 -0.61 -12.79 29.05
CA LEU A 293 -1.22 -12.40 30.31
C LEU A 293 -2.53 -13.15 30.55
N ASP A 294 -3.41 -13.20 29.53
CA ASP A 294 -4.71 -13.89 29.61
C ASP A 294 -4.59 -15.40 29.88
N ILE A 295 -3.50 -16.03 29.42
CA ILE A 295 -3.25 -17.47 29.65
C ILE A 295 -2.32 -17.76 30.84
N GLY A 296 -1.94 -16.72 31.62
CA GLY A 296 -1.14 -16.87 32.85
C GLY A 296 0.34 -17.21 32.63
N GLU A 297 0.94 -16.84 31.49
CA GLU A 297 2.37 -17.07 31.22
C GLU A 297 3.22 -15.88 31.72
N GLU A 298 3.18 -15.64 33.04
CA GLU A 298 3.77 -14.45 33.70
C GLU A 298 5.27 -14.24 33.39
N GLU A 299 6.06 -15.31 33.47
CA GLU A 299 7.50 -15.28 33.16
C GLU A 299 7.78 -14.90 31.70
N LEU A 300 6.87 -15.24 30.77
CA LEU A 300 6.99 -14.87 29.37
C LEU A 300 6.57 -13.42 29.16
N VAL A 301 5.54 -12.95 29.87
CA VAL A 301 5.13 -11.54 29.90
C VAL A 301 6.27 -10.65 30.42
N LYS A 302 6.92 -11.03 31.53
CA LYS A 302 8.08 -10.32 32.09
C LYS A 302 9.23 -10.22 31.08
N LEU A 303 9.55 -11.32 30.40
CA LEU A 303 10.59 -11.33 29.37
C LEU A 303 10.24 -10.44 28.17
N LEU A 304 8.98 -10.50 27.73
CA LEU A 304 8.46 -9.69 26.64
C LEU A 304 8.46 -8.19 26.97
N ASN A 305 8.06 -7.82 28.19
CA ASN A 305 8.16 -6.45 28.72
C ASN A 305 9.59 -5.95 28.70
N SER A 306 10.54 -6.81 29.10
CA SER A 306 11.97 -6.47 29.12
C SER A 306 12.49 -6.17 27.71
N ILE A 307 12.12 -7.00 26.73
CA ILE A 307 12.50 -6.83 25.32
C ILE A 307 11.87 -5.56 24.72
N LEU A 308 10.56 -5.36 24.93
CA LEU A 308 9.85 -4.18 24.48
C LEU A 308 10.44 -2.89 25.05
N TYR A 309 10.74 -2.88 26.35
CA TYR A 309 11.32 -1.72 27.02
C TYR A 309 12.71 -1.38 26.46
N TYR A 310 13.57 -2.39 26.31
CA TYR A 310 14.92 -2.21 25.74
C TYR A 310 14.86 -1.66 24.31
N GLU A 311 14.05 -2.26 23.43
CA GLU A 311 13.93 -1.83 22.03
C GLU A 311 13.39 -0.40 21.92
N ARG A 312 12.36 -0.05 22.70
CA ARG A 312 11.80 1.32 22.68
C ARG A 312 12.82 2.35 23.18
N LYS A 313 13.53 2.05 24.27
CA LYS A 313 14.59 2.91 24.80
C LYS A 313 15.73 3.10 23.79
N LYS A 314 16.21 2.01 23.18
CA LYS A 314 17.29 2.02 22.18
C LYS A 314 16.96 2.89 20.96
N ASN A 315 15.70 2.90 20.52
CA ASN A 315 15.25 3.65 19.35
C ASN A 315 14.67 5.04 19.68
N ASN A 316 14.79 5.51 20.94
CA ASN A 316 14.21 6.76 21.41
C ASN A 316 12.68 6.86 21.17
N TRP A 317 11.96 5.75 21.31
CA TRP A 317 10.51 5.72 21.21
C TRP A 317 9.85 5.94 22.56
N SER A 318 8.64 6.51 22.55
CA SER A 318 7.85 6.72 23.77
C SER A 318 7.58 5.39 24.48
N ILE A 319 7.75 5.35 25.80
CA ILE A 319 7.49 4.18 26.64
C ILE A 319 6.21 4.46 27.42
N GLY A 320 5.22 3.57 27.32
CA GLY A 320 3.97 3.72 28.07
C GLY A 320 4.16 3.43 29.55
N SER A 321 3.36 4.07 30.42
CA SER A 321 3.43 3.93 31.87
C SER A 321 3.36 2.47 32.34
N GLU A 322 2.47 1.67 31.72
CA GLU A 322 2.35 0.23 31.99
C GLU A 322 3.69 -0.51 31.81
N LEU A 323 4.41 -0.18 30.73
CA LEU A 323 5.70 -0.79 30.44
C LEU A 323 6.81 -0.21 31.32
N GLU A 324 6.72 1.05 31.75
CA GLU A 324 7.66 1.66 32.69
C GLU A 324 7.60 1.01 34.07
N SER A 325 6.39 0.79 34.59
CA SER A 325 6.16 0.19 35.92
C SER A 325 6.24 -1.34 35.93
N ALA A 326 6.20 -2.00 34.77
CA ALA A 326 6.24 -3.46 34.70
C ALA A 326 7.51 -4.05 35.31
N GLU A 327 7.40 -5.24 35.89
CA GLU A 327 8.57 -6.02 36.27
C GLU A 327 9.36 -6.43 35.02
N LYS A 328 10.69 -6.25 35.06
CA LYS A 328 11.59 -6.41 33.90
C LYS A 328 12.95 -6.97 34.31
N TYR A 329 13.56 -7.74 33.42
CA TYR A 329 14.99 -8.07 33.49
C TYR A 329 15.83 -6.89 33.00
N ASN A 330 17.05 -6.76 33.51
CA ASN A 330 18.01 -5.78 33.02
C ASN A 330 18.66 -6.26 31.71
N ILE A 331 18.04 -5.87 30.59
CA ILE A 331 18.55 -6.16 29.25
C ILE A 331 19.49 -5.03 28.81
N THR A 332 20.69 -5.42 28.39
CA THR A 332 21.73 -4.57 27.82
C THR A 332 22.03 -5.02 26.39
N GLU A 333 22.76 -4.22 25.62
CA GLU A 333 23.17 -4.61 24.27
C GLU A 333 23.97 -5.93 24.24
N LEU A 334 24.82 -6.15 25.24
CA LEU A 334 25.66 -7.34 25.35
C LEU A 334 24.85 -8.63 25.59
N ASN A 335 23.72 -8.53 26.30
CA ASN A 335 22.93 -9.71 26.68
C ASN A 335 21.60 -9.85 25.92
N PHE A 336 21.21 -8.85 25.11
CA PHE A 336 19.95 -8.83 24.36
C PHE A 336 19.72 -10.09 23.54
N ARG A 337 20.74 -10.55 22.80
CA ARG A 337 20.63 -11.75 21.94
C ARG A 337 20.26 -13.00 22.75
N LYS A 338 20.81 -13.14 23.95
CA LYS A 338 20.51 -14.27 24.84
C LYS A 338 19.05 -14.24 25.28
N TYR A 339 18.59 -13.10 25.82
CA TYR A 339 17.20 -12.95 26.25
C TYR A 339 16.20 -13.10 25.11
N TYR A 340 16.53 -12.59 23.92
CA TYR A 340 15.68 -12.76 22.75
C TYR A 340 15.60 -14.22 22.29
N PHE A 341 16.71 -14.96 22.33
CA PHE A 341 16.69 -16.39 22.04
C PHE A 341 15.87 -17.18 23.07
N ASP A 342 16.04 -16.87 24.35
CA ASP A 342 15.25 -17.47 25.43
C ASP A 342 13.75 -17.17 25.26
N PHE A 343 13.41 -15.96 24.83
CA PHE A 343 12.05 -15.55 24.50
C PHE A 343 11.47 -16.36 23.36
N GLN A 344 12.18 -16.46 22.24
CA GLN A 344 11.73 -17.27 21.10
C GLN A 344 11.53 -18.74 21.49
N LYS A 345 12.43 -19.30 22.30
CA LYS A 345 12.30 -20.67 22.81
C LYS A 345 11.04 -20.82 23.66
N LYS A 346 10.80 -19.93 24.63
CA LYS A 346 9.60 -19.96 25.47
C LYS A 346 8.31 -19.78 24.64
N CYS A 347 8.29 -18.87 23.66
CA CYS A 347 7.15 -18.72 22.74
C CYS A 347 6.85 -20.00 21.96
N LYS A 348 7.90 -20.70 21.49
CA LYS A 348 7.75 -21.99 20.81
C LYS A 348 7.15 -23.05 21.75
N ASP A 349 7.62 -23.10 23.00
CA ASP A 349 7.10 -24.05 23.99
C ASP A 349 5.62 -23.77 24.31
N VAL A 350 5.24 -22.51 24.50
CA VAL A 350 3.85 -22.10 24.72
C VAL A 350 2.97 -22.42 23.51
N LEU A 351 3.47 -22.16 22.29
CA LEU A 351 2.76 -22.54 21.05
C LEU A 351 2.41 -24.04 21.06
N ILE A 352 3.40 -24.90 21.29
CA ILE A 352 3.21 -26.36 21.30
C ILE A 352 2.23 -26.80 22.41
N LYS A 353 2.39 -26.26 23.62
CA LYS A 353 1.65 -26.70 24.81
C LYS A 353 0.23 -26.15 24.88
N ARG A 354 0.03 -24.89 24.50
CA ARG A 354 -1.22 -24.13 24.77
C ARG A 354 -2.03 -23.82 23.51
N PHE A 355 -1.38 -23.60 22.37
CA PHE A 355 -2.06 -23.05 21.18
C PHE A 355 -2.24 -24.06 20.03
N LEU A 356 -1.53 -25.19 20.06
CA LEU A 356 -1.63 -26.23 19.04
C LEU A 356 -2.44 -27.45 19.52
N GLU A 357 -3.76 -27.35 19.42
CA GLU A 357 -4.69 -28.42 19.81
C GLU A 357 -4.73 -29.58 18.79
N SER A 358 -4.64 -29.27 17.50
CA SER A 358 -4.77 -30.21 16.36
C SER A 358 -3.43 -30.78 15.83
N LYS A 359 -2.32 -30.63 16.59
CA LYS A 359 -0.99 -31.05 16.13
C LYS A 359 -0.91 -32.57 15.92
N LYS A 360 -0.28 -32.97 14.82
CA LYS A 360 0.13 -34.34 14.51
C LYS A 360 1.61 -34.52 14.81
N GLU A 361 2.01 -35.76 15.09
CA GLU A 361 3.39 -36.16 15.27
C GLU A 361 3.89 -36.93 14.04
N GLY A 362 5.14 -36.72 13.68
CA GLY A 362 5.81 -37.45 12.62
C GLY A 362 7.32 -37.35 12.69
N VAL A 363 7.98 -37.89 11.67
CA VAL A 363 9.43 -37.83 11.49
C VAL A 363 9.79 -37.26 10.12
N ILE A 364 10.86 -36.47 10.05
CA ILE A 364 11.37 -35.99 8.75
C ILE A 364 11.91 -37.18 7.95
N ASN A 365 11.26 -37.48 6.83
CA ASN A 365 11.72 -38.53 5.92
C ASN A 365 12.85 -38.03 5.01
N MET A 366 12.65 -36.82 4.46
CA MET A 366 13.60 -36.16 3.58
C MET A 366 13.40 -34.65 3.65
N PHE A 367 14.49 -33.89 3.58
CA PHE A 367 14.44 -32.44 3.42
C PHE A 367 15.52 -31.99 2.41
N ASN A 368 15.09 -31.51 1.24
CA ASN A 368 15.97 -30.98 0.22
C ASN A 368 16.06 -29.45 0.37
N LYS A 369 17.15 -28.98 0.99
CA LYS A 369 17.41 -27.56 1.27
C LYS A 369 17.55 -26.75 -0.02
N GLU A 370 18.19 -27.31 -1.04
CA GLU A 370 18.44 -26.65 -2.34
C GLU A 370 17.15 -26.45 -3.12
N LYS A 371 16.35 -27.51 -3.25
CA LYS A 371 15.07 -27.49 -3.97
C LYS A 371 13.91 -26.94 -3.15
N ARG A 372 14.14 -26.57 -1.89
CA ARG A 372 13.17 -25.95 -0.98
C ARG A 372 11.88 -26.76 -0.78
N PHE A 373 12.01 -28.05 -0.47
CA PHE A 373 10.87 -28.89 -0.05
C PHE A 373 11.30 -30.05 0.85
N GLY A 374 10.35 -30.65 1.57
CA GLY A 374 10.56 -31.87 2.36
C GLY A 374 9.30 -32.69 2.57
N PHE A 375 9.47 -33.85 3.19
CA PHE A 375 8.40 -34.78 3.53
C PHE A 375 8.49 -35.24 4.99
N ILE A 376 7.33 -35.30 5.64
CA ILE A 376 7.13 -35.86 6.98
C ILE A 376 6.38 -37.18 6.85
N LEU A 377 6.84 -38.24 7.51
CA LEU A 377 6.05 -39.46 7.71
C LEU A 377 5.29 -39.34 9.02
N ASP A 378 3.96 -39.45 8.96
CA ASP A 378 3.16 -39.54 10.18
C ASP A 378 3.28 -40.92 10.85
N LYS A 379 2.61 -41.11 12.00
CA LYS A 379 2.61 -42.39 12.72
C LYS A 379 2.11 -43.58 11.89
N GLY A 380 1.29 -43.33 10.86
CA GLY A 380 0.79 -44.35 9.93
C GLY A 380 1.70 -44.58 8.73
N GLY A 381 2.85 -43.91 8.65
CA GLY A 381 3.77 -44.01 7.52
C GLY A 381 3.29 -43.24 6.28
N LYS A 382 2.25 -42.41 6.38
CA LYS A 382 1.79 -41.60 5.25
C LYS A 382 2.71 -40.37 5.08
N PRO A 383 3.24 -40.11 3.87
CA PRO A 383 4.08 -38.95 3.63
C PRO A 383 3.25 -37.68 3.44
N HIS A 384 3.69 -36.58 4.05
CA HIS A 384 3.09 -35.25 3.94
C HIS A 384 4.14 -34.23 3.49
N HIS A 385 3.81 -33.47 2.45
CA HIS A 385 4.70 -32.45 1.89
C HIS A 385 4.75 -31.17 2.73
N PHE A 386 5.93 -30.59 2.90
CA PHE A 386 6.12 -29.26 3.50
C PHE A 386 7.14 -28.40 2.74
N SER A 387 6.92 -27.08 2.75
CA SER A 387 7.90 -26.10 2.27
C SER A 387 8.81 -25.63 3.43
N PRO A 388 10.01 -25.11 3.15
CA PRO A 388 10.85 -24.48 4.18
C PRO A 388 10.16 -23.33 4.90
N SER A 389 9.19 -22.66 4.26
CA SER A 389 8.43 -21.59 4.92
C SER A 389 7.51 -22.12 6.01
N ALA A 390 7.08 -23.39 5.97
CA ALA A 390 6.29 -24.00 7.03
C ALA A 390 7.12 -24.26 8.32
N ILE A 391 8.44 -24.25 8.25
CA ILE A 391 9.29 -24.55 9.41
C ILE A 391 9.22 -23.38 10.41
N ILE A 392 8.91 -23.71 11.67
CA ILE A 392 8.98 -22.77 12.80
C ILE A 392 10.33 -22.95 13.50
N GLY A 393 11.21 -21.96 13.30
CA GLY A 393 12.60 -21.99 13.72
C GLY A 393 13.56 -21.99 12.53
N ASN A 394 14.80 -22.39 12.75
CA ASN A 394 15.83 -22.39 11.72
C ASN A 394 15.75 -23.67 10.86
N PRO A 395 15.50 -23.58 9.54
CA PRO A 395 15.47 -24.75 8.65
C PRO A 395 16.77 -25.55 8.62
N ARG A 396 17.90 -24.96 9.03
CA ARG A 396 19.18 -25.65 9.08
C ARG A 396 19.22 -26.75 10.13
N ASP A 397 18.38 -26.63 11.16
CA ASP A 397 18.36 -27.52 12.33
C ASP A 397 17.51 -28.78 12.12
N LEU A 398 16.86 -28.90 10.95
CA LEU A 398 16.06 -30.06 10.55
C LEU A 398 16.89 -31.03 9.73
N PHE A 399 16.91 -32.28 10.20
CA PHE A 399 17.61 -33.41 9.62
C PHE A 399 16.66 -34.59 9.44
N LYS A 400 17.06 -35.56 8.59
CA LYS A 400 16.33 -36.83 8.44
C LYS A 400 16.22 -37.52 9.81
N ASN A 401 15.06 -38.11 10.08
CA ASN A 401 14.66 -38.78 11.33
C ASN A 401 14.39 -37.86 12.52
N ASP A 402 14.49 -36.53 12.38
CA ASP A 402 14.05 -35.61 13.43
C ASP A 402 12.55 -35.80 13.71
N LYS A 403 12.19 -35.87 14.99
CA LYS A 403 10.79 -35.87 15.43
C LYS A 403 10.22 -34.46 15.32
N VAL A 404 9.01 -34.37 14.79
CA VAL A 404 8.35 -33.09 14.54
C VAL A 404 6.87 -33.12 14.91
N TYR A 405 6.37 -31.97 15.35
CA TYR A 405 4.96 -31.63 15.32
C TYR A 405 4.61 -30.91 14.01
N PHE A 406 3.45 -31.21 13.44
CA PHE A 406 2.96 -30.52 12.24
C PHE A 406 1.43 -30.44 12.24
N GLU A 407 0.88 -29.54 11.43
CA GLU A 407 -0.55 -29.49 11.12
C GLU A 407 -0.72 -29.44 9.62
N LEU A 408 -1.78 -30.07 9.13
CA LEU A 408 -2.12 -30.08 7.71
C LEU A 408 -3.09 -28.95 7.42
N LYS A 409 -2.89 -28.31 6.28
CA LYS A 409 -3.89 -27.42 5.67
C LYS A 409 -4.08 -27.79 4.22
N GLU A 410 -5.29 -27.56 3.73
CA GLU A 410 -5.53 -27.55 2.30
C GLU A 410 -5.10 -26.21 1.72
N LYS A 411 -4.36 -26.24 0.62
CA LYS A 411 -3.94 -25.06 -0.11
C LYS A 411 -4.31 -25.20 -1.58
N LEU A 412 -4.85 -24.14 -2.18
CA LEU A 412 -5.03 -24.08 -3.62
C LEU A 412 -3.68 -23.90 -4.31
N ASN A 413 -3.31 -24.87 -5.16
CA ASN A 413 -2.18 -24.73 -6.07
C ASN A 413 -2.66 -23.98 -7.31
N LEU A 414 -2.47 -22.65 -7.35
CA LEU A 414 -2.95 -21.80 -8.43
C LEU A 414 -2.46 -22.25 -9.82
N ARG A 415 -1.23 -22.77 -9.92
CA ARG A 415 -0.66 -23.23 -11.20
C ARG A 415 -1.35 -24.46 -11.75
N LYS A 416 -1.76 -25.37 -10.87
CA LYS A 416 -2.41 -26.63 -11.25
C LYS A 416 -3.94 -26.58 -11.14
N ASN A 417 -4.47 -25.53 -10.52
CA ASN A 417 -5.87 -25.38 -10.15
C ASN A 417 -6.42 -26.58 -9.35
N ILE A 418 -5.63 -27.13 -8.42
CA ILE A 418 -6.04 -28.24 -7.53
C ILE A 418 -5.81 -27.88 -6.05
N ARG A 419 -6.62 -28.45 -5.16
CA ARG A 419 -6.41 -28.40 -3.71
C ARG A 419 -5.43 -29.51 -3.32
N GLU A 420 -4.30 -29.14 -2.72
CA GLU A 420 -3.29 -30.05 -2.20
C GLU A 420 -3.23 -29.92 -0.67
N THR A 421 -3.16 -31.04 0.05
CA THR A 421 -2.90 -31.03 1.49
C THR A 421 -1.40 -30.90 1.74
N THR A 422 -0.99 -29.87 2.48
CA THR A 422 0.42 -29.62 2.84
C THR A 422 0.53 -29.23 4.30
N CYS A 423 1.73 -29.30 4.89
CA CYS A 423 1.93 -28.84 6.25
C CYS A 423 1.79 -27.32 6.33
N GLU A 424 0.91 -26.83 7.22
CA GLU A 424 0.82 -25.42 7.59
C GLU A 424 2.07 -24.97 8.33
N TYR A 425 2.48 -25.79 9.30
CA TYR A 425 3.70 -25.60 10.07
C TYR A 425 4.40 -26.93 10.34
N VAL A 426 5.71 -26.83 10.63
CA VAL A 426 6.56 -27.93 11.06
C VAL A 426 7.44 -27.44 12.21
N ILE A 427 7.40 -28.13 13.35
CA ILE A 427 8.08 -27.75 14.58
C ILE A 427 8.91 -28.93 15.05
N LYS A 428 10.24 -28.77 15.11
CA LYS A 428 11.13 -29.79 15.69
C LYS A 428 10.85 -29.96 17.18
N ILE A 429 10.70 -31.22 17.62
CA ILE A 429 10.47 -31.63 19.01
C ILE A 429 11.78 -31.61 19.78
#